data_AF-A0A966NPT0-F1
#
_entry.id   AF-A0A966NPT0-F1
#
_cell.length_a   1.000
_cell.length_b   1.000
_cell.length_c   1.000
_cell.angle_alpha   90.00
_cell.angle_beta   90.00
_cell.angle_gamma   90.00
#
_symmetry.space_group_name_H-M   'P 1'
#
loop_
_entity.id
_entity.type
_entity.pdbx_description
1 polymer ?
#
loop_
_entity_poly.entity_id
_entity_poly.type
_entity_poly.pdbx_seq_one_letter_code
_entity_poly.pdbx_strand_id
1 'polypeptide(L)'
;MHYVQEKWLPIWDEIAPFRSGKADDPRPKKYVLDMFPYPSGDLHMGHAEAYALGDVIARYWVQRGYNVMHPIGWDAFGLPAENAAIKRNEDPSIWTYENINTQKASMRRYACSFDWDRVLYTCDPDYYRWNQWIFLKMYERGLAYRKHSAVNWCPDCQTVLANEQVVAGLCERCDNAVTKKKLNQWYFKITDYAERLLSDMQQLEGKWPDKVLTMQRNWIGKSTGAEVKFQIEERAEPVTIYTTRPDTLYGATFMVVAVDSELARELVKGRSIEPEFDKYFDSVKAISDIDRLSMERKKTGIFLERYAINPVNGERIPIWASDYVLADYGTGAIMAVPAHDQRDLDFARAMNLPVRTVVKTDAEDPATSWIATDGEGE
;
A
#
# COMPACT_ATOMS: atom_id res chain seq x y z
N MET A 1 32.91 -29.35 17.88
CA MET A 1 31.61 -28.71 17.60
C MET A 1 30.56 -29.73 17.15
N HIS A 2 30.81 -30.52 16.10
CA HIS A 2 29.90 -31.61 15.66
C HIS A 2 29.55 -32.61 16.77
N TYR A 3 30.54 -33.10 17.52
CA TYR A 3 30.32 -34.00 18.67
C TYR A 3 29.35 -33.44 19.74
N VAL A 4 29.38 -32.12 19.98
CA VAL A 4 28.51 -31.48 20.96
C VAL A 4 27.07 -31.40 20.45
N GLN A 5 26.89 -31.06 19.17
CA GLN A 5 25.57 -31.03 18.53
C GLN A 5 24.93 -32.42 18.46
N GLU A 6 25.69 -33.43 18.03
CA GLU A 6 25.23 -34.83 17.94
C GLU A 6 24.80 -35.39 19.31
N LYS A 7 25.45 -34.94 20.38
CA LYS A 7 25.09 -35.31 21.75
C LYS A 7 23.81 -34.63 22.24
N TRP A 8 23.68 -33.31 22.05
CA TRP A 8 22.60 -32.53 22.69
C TRP A 8 21.29 -32.51 21.93
N LEU A 9 21.31 -32.58 20.59
CA LEU A 9 20.07 -32.53 19.81
C LEU A 9 19.09 -33.65 20.17
N PRO A 10 19.49 -34.94 20.25
CA PRO A 10 18.57 -36.01 20.68
C PRO A 10 18.02 -35.80 22.10
N ILE A 11 18.84 -35.26 23.01
CA ILE A 11 18.41 -34.95 24.38
C ILE A 11 17.34 -33.86 24.38
N TRP A 12 17.51 -32.80 23.58
CA TRP A 12 16.53 -31.73 23.46
C TRP A 12 15.23 -32.17 22.78
N ASP A 13 15.31 -33.08 21.81
CA ASP A 13 14.13 -33.69 21.21
C ASP A 13 13.33 -34.48 22.26
N GLU A 14 14.00 -35.22 23.15
CA GLU A 14 13.35 -36.01 24.20
C GLU A 14 12.75 -35.15 25.31
N ILE A 15 13.52 -34.22 25.88
CA ILE A 15 13.07 -33.42 27.03
C ILE A 15 12.14 -32.27 26.63
N ALA A 16 12.12 -31.90 25.34
CA ALA A 16 11.32 -30.81 24.76
C ALA A 16 11.29 -29.55 25.65
N PRO A 17 12.46 -28.93 25.94
CA PRO A 17 12.59 -27.96 27.04
C PRO A 17 11.83 -26.64 26.79
N PHE A 18 11.38 -26.41 25.57
CA PHE A 18 10.68 -25.19 25.14
C PHE A 18 9.18 -25.40 24.91
N ARG A 19 8.65 -26.59 25.23
CA ARG A 19 7.22 -26.86 25.18
C ARG A 19 6.46 -25.90 26.09
N SER A 20 5.45 -25.24 25.54
CA SER A 20 4.70 -24.17 26.20
C SER A 20 3.21 -24.49 26.34
N GLY A 21 2.50 -23.69 27.14
CA GLY A 21 1.03 -23.69 27.14
C GLY A 21 0.35 -24.78 27.98
N LYS A 22 1.03 -25.32 29.00
CA LYS A 22 0.36 -26.03 30.09
C LYS A 22 -0.60 -25.08 30.81
N ALA A 23 -1.88 -25.42 30.86
CA ALA A 23 -2.94 -24.54 31.37
C ALA A 23 -2.78 -24.23 32.88
N ASP A 24 -2.18 -25.16 33.62
CA ASP A 24 -1.93 -25.14 35.05
C ASP A 24 -0.52 -24.60 35.42
N ASP A 25 0.24 -24.09 34.45
CA ASP A 25 1.56 -23.53 34.70
C ASP A 25 1.47 -22.20 35.48
N PRO A 26 1.98 -22.13 36.73
CA PRO A 26 1.85 -20.93 37.56
C PRO A 26 2.87 -19.85 37.19
N ARG A 27 3.83 -20.16 36.30
CA ARG A 27 4.89 -19.21 35.92
C ARG A 27 4.31 -18.04 35.11
N PRO A 28 4.88 -16.83 35.25
CA PRO A 28 4.47 -15.69 34.43
C PRO A 28 4.72 -15.97 32.94
N LYS A 29 3.84 -15.46 32.06
CA LYS A 29 3.86 -15.76 30.63
C LYS A 29 4.74 -14.80 29.84
N LYS A 30 5.39 -15.30 28.79
CA LYS A 30 6.02 -14.50 27.72
C LYS A 30 5.67 -15.11 26.37
N TYR A 31 5.42 -14.26 25.39
CA TYR A 31 5.27 -14.65 24.00
C TYR A 31 6.43 -14.00 23.22
N VAL A 32 7.33 -14.83 22.71
CA VAL A 32 8.39 -14.43 21.78
C VAL A 32 7.98 -14.94 20.40
N LEU A 33 8.00 -14.07 19.40
CA LEU A 33 7.53 -14.41 18.06
C LEU A 33 8.46 -13.81 17.02
N ASP A 34 9.01 -14.67 16.18
CA ASP A 34 9.67 -14.29 14.94
C ASP A 34 8.65 -14.29 13.80
N MET A 35 8.92 -13.52 12.74
CA MET A 35 8.19 -13.69 11.50
C MET A 35 8.56 -15.06 10.90
N PHE A 36 7.58 -15.96 10.81
CA PHE A 36 7.74 -17.29 10.21
C PHE A 36 8.12 -17.23 8.71
N PRO A 37 8.84 -18.23 8.17
CA PRO A 37 9.40 -18.16 6.83
C PRO A 37 8.39 -18.56 5.75
N TYR A 38 8.62 -18.04 4.54
CA TYR A 38 8.09 -18.64 3.32
C TYR A 38 8.89 -19.92 2.97
N PRO A 39 8.23 -21.05 2.64
CA PRO A 39 8.89 -22.29 2.20
C PRO A 39 9.26 -22.24 0.71
N SER A 40 9.96 -21.17 0.29
CA SER A 40 10.35 -20.95 -1.11
C SER A 40 11.79 -21.40 -1.45
N GLY A 41 12.50 -22.00 -0.48
CA GLY A 41 13.88 -22.46 -0.59
C GLY A 41 14.46 -22.84 0.78
N ASP A 42 15.76 -23.18 0.85
CA ASP A 42 16.45 -23.40 2.13
C ASP A 42 16.69 -22.07 2.89
N LEU A 43 16.88 -22.17 4.21
CA LEU A 43 17.20 -21.03 5.05
C LEU A 43 18.62 -20.53 4.78
N HIS A 44 18.76 -19.25 4.45
CA HIS A 44 20.05 -18.54 4.42
C HIS A 44 20.41 -17.86 5.76
N MET A 45 21.63 -17.32 5.86
CA MET A 45 22.14 -16.69 7.09
C MET A 45 21.30 -15.53 7.63
N GLY A 46 20.60 -14.77 6.78
CA GLY A 46 19.64 -13.78 7.26
C GLY A 46 18.50 -14.36 8.13
N HIS A 47 18.01 -15.57 7.80
CA HIS A 47 17.04 -16.26 8.65
C HIS A 47 17.69 -16.74 9.95
N ALA A 48 18.93 -17.23 9.88
CA ALA A 48 19.67 -17.67 11.06
C ALA A 48 19.85 -16.50 12.04
N GLU A 49 20.25 -15.32 11.55
CA GLU A 49 20.39 -14.12 12.38
C GLU A 49 19.06 -13.72 13.03
N ALA A 50 17.96 -13.68 12.27
CA ALA A 50 16.64 -13.34 12.80
C ALA A 50 16.21 -14.30 13.93
N TYR A 51 16.29 -15.62 13.67
CA TYR A 51 15.90 -16.62 14.67
C TYR A 51 16.89 -16.72 15.85
N ALA A 52 18.16 -16.33 15.68
CA ALA A 52 19.11 -16.26 16.79
C ALA A 52 18.66 -15.26 17.85
N LEU A 53 18.14 -14.10 17.41
CA LEU A 53 17.68 -13.05 18.30
C LEU A 53 16.43 -13.51 19.08
N GLY A 54 15.45 -14.10 18.39
CA GLY A 54 14.29 -14.74 19.01
C GLY A 54 14.70 -15.82 20.01
N ASP A 55 15.64 -16.70 19.63
CA ASP A 55 16.16 -17.79 20.46
C ASP A 55 16.83 -17.29 21.75
N VAL A 56 17.72 -16.31 21.65
CA VAL A 56 18.41 -15.74 22.82
C VAL A 56 17.41 -15.14 23.80
N ILE A 57 16.41 -14.40 23.31
CA ILE A 57 15.37 -13.78 24.13
C ILE A 57 14.49 -14.85 24.80
N ALA A 58 14.06 -15.86 24.04
CA ALA A 58 13.23 -16.94 24.55
C ALA A 58 13.96 -17.72 25.66
N ARG A 59 15.21 -18.14 25.41
CA ARG A 59 16.04 -18.85 26.39
C ARG A 59 16.29 -18.02 27.64
N TYR A 60 16.56 -16.72 27.48
CA TYR A 60 16.70 -15.80 28.62
C TYR A 60 15.47 -15.84 29.52
N TRP A 61 14.26 -15.71 28.97
CA TRP A 61 13.04 -15.70 29.77
C TRP A 61 12.72 -17.06 30.39
N VAL A 62 12.99 -18.16 29.69
CA VAL A 62 12.87 -19.52 30.25
C VAL A 62 13.76 -19.65 31.49
N GLN A 63 15.02 -19.22 31.41
CA GLN A 63 15.97 -19.25 32.54
C GLN A 63 15.58 -18.30 33.68
N ARG A 64 14.86 -17.22 33.38
CA ARG A 64 14.27 -16.32 34.37
C ARG A 64 13.00 -16.88 35.02
N GLY A 65 12.61 -18.11 34.72
CA GLY A 65 11.47 -18.79 35.33
C GLY A 65 10.11 -18.46 34.71
N TYR A 66 10.07 -17.96 33.48
CA TYR A 66 8.82 -17.68 32.76
C TYR A 66 8.34 -18.91 31.98
N ASN A 67 7.03 -19.00 31.78
CA ASN A 67 6.40 -19.86 30.78
C ASN A 67 6.44 -19.13 29.43
N VAL A 68 7.38 -19.51 28.57
CA VAL A 68 7.64 -18.86 27.29
C VAL A 68 6.98 -19.65 26.17
N MET A 69 6.13 -19.00 25.38
CA MET A 69 5.69 -19.52 24.09
C MET A 69 6.56 -18.90 23.01
N HIS A 70 7.30 -19.74 22.30
CA HIS A 70 8.13 -19.37 21.16
C HIS A 70 7.78 -20.29 19.98
N PRO A 71 6.69 -20.01 19.25
CA PRO A 71 6.19 -20.91 18.22
C PRO A 71 6.94 -20.71 16.90
N ILE A 72 6.76 -21.67 16.00
CA ILE A 72 7.19 -21.57 14.60
C ILE A 72 6.08 -22.12 13.70
N GLY A 73 6.08 -21.71 12.44
CA GLY A 73 5.20 -22.24 11.42
C GLY A 73 5.76 -21.96 10.04
N TRP A 74 4.95 -22.10 9.01
CA TRP A 74 5.32 -21.74 7.64
C TRP A 74 4.21 -20.97 6.97
N ASP A 75 4.58 -19.84 6.35
CA ASP A 75 3.69 -19.10 5.47
C ASP A 75 3.70 -19.77 4.09
N ALA A 76 2.93 -20.83 3.98
CA ALA A 76 3.01 -21.84 2.94
C ALA A 76 1.98 -21.66 1.81
N PHE A 77 1.19 -20.58 1.82
CA PHE A 77 0.27 -20.23 0.74
C PHE A 77 0.72 -18.99 -0.04
N GLY A 78 0.14 -18.82 -1.22
CA GLY A 78 0.34 -17.64 -2.04
C GLY A 78 1.58 -17.70 -2.92
N LEU A 79 1.86 -16.56 -3.53
CA LEU A 79 2.75 -16.43 -4.69
C LEU A 79 4.21 -16.81 -4.43
N PRO A 80 4.82 -16.60 -3.24
CA PRO A 80 6.19 -17.05 -2.98
C PRO A 80 6.39 -18.56 -3.17
N ALA A 81 5.51 -19.39 -2.60
CA ALA A 81 5.61 -20.84 -2.73
C ALA A 81 5.21 -21.30 -4.15
N GLU A 82 4.13 -20.75 -4.68
CA GLU A 82 3.60 -21.11 -6.00
C GLU A 82 4.58 -20.77 -7.13
N ASN A 83 5.12 -19.54 -7.16
CA ASN A 83 6.07 -19.12 -8.20
C ASN A 83 7.37 -19.94 -8.15
N ALA A 84 7.83 -20.30 -6.95
CA ALA A 84 9.04 -21.10 -6.78
C ALA A 84 8.86 -22.54 -7.32
N ALA A 85 7.67 -23.12 -7.16
CA ALA A 85 7.28 -24.41 -7.72
C ALA A 85 7.11 -24.35 -9.24
N ILE A 86 6.40 -23.33 -9.76
CA ILE A 86 6.20 -23.11 -11.20
C ILE A 86 7.54 -22.98 -11.93
N LYS A 87 8.49 -22.21 -11.39
CA LYS A 87 9.83 -22.04 -11.98
C LYS A 87 10.60 -23.36 -12.13
N ARG A 88 10.27 -24.36 -11.31
CA ARG A 88 10.89 -25.69 -11.30
C ARG A 88 10.04 -26.75 -12.00
N ASN A 89 8.86 -26.38 -12.49
CA ASN A 89 7.89 -27.30 -13.08
C ASN A 89 7.50 -28.43 -12.12
N GLU A 90 7.30 -28.08 -10.85
CA GLU A 90 6.91 -28.99 -9.76
C GLU A 90 5.53 -28.65 -9.20
N ASP A 91 4.90 -29.63 -8.53
CA ASP A 91 3.64 -29.42 -7.81
C ASP A 91 3.89 -28.51 -6.59
N PRO A 92 3.15 -27.39 -6.43
CA PRO A 92 3.33 -26.47 -5.31
C PRO A 92 3.20 -27.12 -3.93
N SER A 93 2.34 -28.13 -3.78
CA SER A 93 2.19 -28.85 -2.52
C SER A 93 3.46 -29.66 -2.22
N ILE A 94 3.98 -30.40 -3.19
CA ILE A 94 5.19 -31.20 -3.02
C ILE A 94 6.37 -30.30 -2.68
N TRP A 95 6.60 -29.28 -3.52
CA TRP A 95 7.67 -28.30 -3.33
C TRP A 95 7.63 -27.64 -1.95
N THR A 96 6.43 -27.25 -1.50
CA THR A 96 6.21 -26.61 -0.19
C THR A 96 6.63 -27.52 0.96
N TYR A 97 6.17 -28.78 0.99
CA TYR A 97 6.51 -29.69 2.09
C TYR A 97 7.98 -30.15 2.07
N GLU A 98 8.59 -30.29 0.89
CA GLU A 98 10.03 -30.57 0.78
C GLU A 98 10.89 -29.43 1.36
N ASN A 99 10.53 -28.18 1.06
CA ASN A 99 11.19 -27.02 1.66
C ASN A 99 10.93 -26.94 3.16
N ILE A 100 9.69 -27.16 3.62
CA ILE A 100 9.38 -27.25 5.06
C ILE A 100 10.29 -28.26 5.75
N ASN A 101 10.44 -29.47 5.19
CA ASN A 101 11.30 -30.50 5.77
C ASN A 101 12.78 -30.10 5.81
N THR A 102 13.26 -29.47 4.74
CA THR A 102 14.64 -28.94 4.67
C THR A 102 14.87 -27.85 5.72
N GLN A 103 13.97 -26.87 5.79
CA GLN A 103 14.03 -25.77 6.75
C GLN A 103 13.91 -26.29 8.19
N LYS A 104 13.02 -27.25 8.48
CA LYS A 104 12.94 -27.94 9.78
C LYS A 104 14.26 -28.58 10.16
N ALA A 105 14.91 -29.29 9.24
CA ALA A 105 16.21 -29.92 9.49
C ALA A 105 17.29 -28.86 9.79
N SER A 106 17.30 -27.74 9.05
CA SER A 106 18.17 -26.59 9.30
C SER A 106 17.91 -25.96 10.68
N MET A 107 16.66 -25.69 11.04
CA MET A 107 16.27 -25.18 12.36
C MET A 107 16.63 -26.14 13.49
N ARG A 108 16.47 -27.45 13.30
CA ARG A 108 16.89 -28.46 14.27
C ARG A 108 18.40 -28.45 14.48
N ARG A 109 19.20 -28.34 13.41
CA ARG A 109 20.67 -28.19 13.52
C ARG A 109 21.07 -26.90 14.21
N TYR A 110 20.33 -25.82 13.95
CA TYR A 110 20.53 -24.52 14.57
C TYR A 110 20.05 -24.50 16.03
N ALA A 111 19.18 -25.43 16.39
CA ALA A 111 18.64 -25.66 17.72
C ALA A 111 17.89 -24.46 18.32
N CYS A 112 17.09 -23.79 17.50
CA CYS A 112 16.17 -22.76 17.98
C CYS A 112 15.25 -23.29 19.07
N SER A 113 14.93 -22.43 20.04
CA SER A 113 14.05 -22.70 21.17
C SER A 113 12.57 -22.66 20.81
N PHE A 114 12.22 -23.29 19.69
CA PHE A 114 10.83 -23.35 19.24
C PHE A 114 10.02 -24.41 20.00
N ASP A 115 8.74 -24.09 20.19
CA ASP A 115 7.72 -25.03 20.63
C ASP A 115 7.19 -25.82 19.42
N TRP A 116 7.78 -26.99 19.18
CA TRP A 116 7.44 -27.86 18.06
C TRP A 116 6.04 -28.50 18.15
N ASP A 117 5.38 -28.43 19.31
CA ASP A 117 3.99 -28.89 19.45
C ASP A 117 2.98 -27.87 18.88
N ARG A 118 3.43 -26.63 18.61
CA ARG A 118 2.58 -25.50 18.17
C ARG A 118 2.89 -25.07 16.74
N VAL A 119 3.22 -26.05 15.90
CA VAL A 119 3.52 -25.84 14.50
C VAL A 119 2.25 -25.60 13.68
N LEU A 120 2.30 -24.62 12.78
CA LEU A 120 1.21 -24.31 11.86
C LEU A 120 1.72 -24.20 10.43
N TYR A 121 0.88 -24.57 9.47
CA TYR A 121 1.12 -24.44 8.03
C TYR A 121 -0.05 -23.69 7.42
N THR A 122 0.17 -22.53 6.80
CA THR A 122 -0.95 -21.72 6.31
C THR A 122 -1.70 -22.35 5.14
N CYS A 123 -1.09 -23.32 4.44
CA CYS A 123 -1.70 -24.09 3.36
C CYS A 123 -2.57 -25.27 3.82
N ASP A 124 -2.52 -25.66 5.09
CA ASP A 124 -3.29 -26.80 5.58
C ASP A 124 -4.78 -26.46 5.74
N PRO A 125 -5.72 -27.37 5.41
CA PRO A 125 -7.16 -27.17 5.60
C PRO A 125 -7.55 -26.84 7.04
N ASP A 126 -6.84 -27.41 8.01
CA ASP A 126 -7.07 -27.14 9.43
C ASP A 126 -6.71 -25.71 9.84
N TYR A 127 -5.87 -25.02 9.05
CA TYR A 127 -5.57 -23.61 9.19
C TYR A 127 -6.50 -22.73 8.35
N TYR A 128 -6.50 -22.87 7.02
CA TYR A 128 -7.17 -21.89 6.15
C TYR A 128 -8.70 -21.91 6.25
N ARG A 129 -9.30 -22.97 6.81
CA ARG A 129 -10.73 -22.95 7.20
C ARG A 129 -11.07 -21.76 8.09
N TRP A 130 -10.12 -21.31 8.91
CA TRP A 130 -10.28 -20.13 9.75
C TRP A 130 -10.14 -18.84 8.97
N ASN A 131 -9.32 -18.79 7.91
CA ASN A 131 -9.31 -17.65 6.99
C ASN A 131 -10.65 -17.51 6.28
N GLN A 132 -11.23 -18.62 5.79
CA GLN A 132 -12.58 -18.63 5.22
C GLN A 132 -13.62 -18.15 6.22
N TRP A 133 -13.55 -18.63 7.47
CA TRP A 133 -14.47 -18.19 8.52
C TRP A 133 -14.33 -16.70 8.85
N ILE A 134 -13.10 -16.17 9.01
CA ILE A 134 -12.83 -14.74 9.25
C ILE A 134 -13.35 -13.91 8.07
N PHE A 135 -13.11 -14.35 6.84
CA PHE A 135 -13.62 -13.69 5.65
C PHE A 135 -15.15 -13.60 5.66
N LEU A 136 -15.84 -14.70 5.99
CA LEU A 136 -17.30 -14.70 6.12
C LEU A 136 -17.76 -13.73 7.21
N LYS A 137 -17.07 -13.65 8.36
CA LYS A 137 -17.38 -12.67 9.41
C LYS A 137 -17.13 -11.23 8.99
N MET A 138 -16.09 -10.96 8.20
CA MET A 138 -15.87 -9.64 7.61
C MET A 138 -16.94 -9.31 6.57
N TYR A 139 -17.36 -10.28 5.76
CA TYR A 139 -18.41 -10.12 4.77
C TYR A 139 -19.78 -9.84 5.42
N GLU A 140 -20.17 -10.64 6.42
CA GLU A 140 -21.39 -10.45 7.23
C GLU A 140 -21.45 -9.05 7.87
N ARG A 141 -20.29 -8.47 8.21
CA ARG A 141 -20.16 -7.13 8.79
C ARG A 141 -19.97 -6.01 7.76
N GLY A 142 -20.02 -6.32 6.46
CA GLY A 142 -19.84 -5.34 5.39
C GLY A 142 -18.41 -4.81 5.25
N LEU A 143 -17.42 -5.49 5.84
CA LEU A 143 -15.99 -5.18 5.78
C LEU A 143 -15.26 -5.86 4.62
N ALA A 144 -15.83 -6.93 4.06
CA ALA A 144 -15.37 -7.52 2.79
C ALA A 144 -16.40 -7.24 1.69
N TYR A 145 -15.95 -6.74 0.54
CA TYR A 145 -16.84 -6.36 -0.56
C TYR A 145 -16.18 -6.53 -1.93
N ARG A 146 -16.99 -6.52 -2.99
CA ARG A 146 -16.52 -6.56 -4.38
C ARG A 146 -16.71 -5.21 -5.06
N LYS A 147 -15.72 -4.79 -5.84
CA LYS A 147 -15.76 -3.57 -6.64
C LYS A 147 -15.08 -3.81 -7.99
N HIS A 148 -15.65 -3.24 -9.06
CA HIS A 148 -14.95 -3.06 -10.33
C HIS A 148 -13.94 -1.91 -10.16
N SER A 149 -12.65 -2.22 -10.26
CA SER A 149 -11.60 -1.21 -10.17
C SER A 149 -10.49 -1.52 -11.16
N ALA A 150 -9.74 -0.48 -11.55
CA ALA A 150 -8.39 -0.70 -12.06
C ALA A 150 -7.55 -1.27 -10.90
N VAL A 151 -6.99 -2.45 -11.10
CA VAL A 151 -6.12 -3.10 -10.11
C VAL A 151 -4.72 -3.22 -10.66
N ASN A 152 -3.74 -3.14 -9.76
CA ASN A 152 -2.35 -3.43 -10.07
C ASN A 152 -2.26 -4.89 -10.54
N TRP A 153 -1.64 -5.11 -11.70
CA TRP A 153 -1.51 -6.41 -12.35
C TRP A 153 -0.06 -6.63 -12.73
N CYS A 154 0.52 -7.73 -12.23
CA CYS A 154 1.83 -8.17 -12.66
C CYS A 154 1.68 -9.13 -13.85
N PRO A 155 2.19 -8.79 -15.04
CA PRO A 155 2.09 -9.66 -16.22
C PRO A 155 2.90 -10.95 -16.07
N ASP A 156 3.94 -10.99 -15.26
CA ASP A 156 4.73 -12.20 -15.07
C ASP A 156 4.14 -13.12 -13.99
N CYS A 157 3.67 -12.54 -12.88
CA CYS A 157 2.99 -13.31 -11.84
C CYS A 157 1.55 -13.68 -12.22
N GLN A 158 1.02 -13.13 -13.33
CA GLN A 158 -0.35 -13.35 -13.82
C GLN A 158 -1.42 -13.19 -12.72
N THR A 159 -1.26 -12.17 -11.88
CA THR A 159 -2.12 -11.96 -10.71
C THR A 159 -2.22 -10.48 -10.33
N VAL A 160 -3.23 -10.18 -9.51
CA VAL A 160 -3.43 -8.86 -8.93
C VAL A 160 -2.49 -8.63 -7.75
N LEU A 161 -2.06 -7.39 -7.57
CA LEU A 161 -1.24 -6.95 -6.44
C LEU A 161 -2.00 -5.94 -5.59
N ALA A 162 -1.86 -6.00 -4.27
CA ALA A 162 -2.25 -4.89 -3.40
C ALA A 162 -1.33 -3.68 -3.63
N ASN A 163 -1.72 -2.48 -3.19
CA ASN A 163 -0.89 -1.28 -3.35
C ASN A 163 0.43 -1.43 -2.61
N GLU A 164 0.41 -2.09 -1.45
CA GLU A 164 1.57 -2.39 -0.61
C GLU A 164 2.60 -3.31 -1.30
N GLN A 165 2.16 -4.06 -2.32
CA GLN A 165 3.01 -5.01 -3.06
C GLN A 165 3.61 -4.40 -4.34
N VAL A 166 3.39 -3.10 -4.56
CA VAL A 166 3.96 -2.33 -5.66
C VAL A 166 5.03 -1.39 -5.08
N VAL A 167 6.29 -1.75 -5.29
CA VAL A 167 7.44 -0.99 -4.77
C VAL A 167 8.06 -0.24 -5.93
N ALA A 168 8.01 1.10 -5.88
CA ALA A 168 8.50 1.96 -6.96
C ALA A 168 7.96 1.55 -8.36
N GLY A 169 6.72 1.05 -8.42
CA GLY A 169 6.02 0.75 -9.68
C GLY A 169 6.31 -0.65 -10.21
N LEU A 170 7.12 -1.40 -9.46
CA LEU A 170 7.54 -2.75 -9.75
C LEU A 170 6.86 -3.73 -8.78
N CYS A 171 6.71 -4.97 -9.21
CA CYS A 171 6.24 -6.05 -8.36
C CYS A 171 7.26 -6.34 -7.25
N GLU A 172 6.84 -6.37 -5.98
CA GLU A 172 7.72 -6.66 -4.82
C GLU A 172 8.50 -7.99 -4.92
N ARG A 173 8.09 -8.89 -5.82
CA ARG A 173 8.61 -10.26 -5.92
C ARG A 173 9.52 -10.50 -7.12
N CYS A 174 9.21 -9.89 -8.26
CA CYS A 174 9.89 -10.18 -9.52
C CYS A 174 10.48 -8.95 -10.19
N ASP A 175 10.36 -7.77 -9.56
CA ASP A 175 10.93 -6.49 -10.01
C ASP A 175 10.48 -6.03 -11.40
N ASN A 176 9.44 -6.65 -11.97
CA ASN A 176 8.89 -6.26 -13.28
C ASN A 176 7.81 -5.18 -13.13
N ALA A 177 7.67 -4.38 -14.19
CA ALA A 177 6.73 -3.28 -14.26
C ALA A 177 5.28 -3.74 -14.05
N VAL A 178 4.60 -3.08 -13.13
CA VAL A 178 3.19 -3.32 -12.82
C VAL A 178 2.32 -2.54 -13.81
N THR A 179 1.31 -3.21 -14.35
CA THR A 179 0.32 -2.61 -15.26
C THR A 179 -1.04 -2.50 -14.55
N LYS A 180 -2.02 -1.84 -15.18
CA LYS A 180 -3.39 -1.77 -14.67
C LYS A 180 -4.31 -2.67 -15.49
N LYS A 181 -5.18 -3.43 -14.81
CA LYS A 181 -6.23 -4.23 -15.45
C LYS A 181 -7.57 -3.95 -14.76
N LYS A 182 -8.64 -3.74 -15.51
CA LYS A 182 -9.99 -3.60 -14.94
C LYS A 182 -10.51 -4.98 -14.57
N LEU A 183 -10.66 -5.25 -13.27
CA LEU A 183 -11.15 -6.54 -12.76
C LEU A 183 -12.16 -6.31 -11.62
N ASN A 184 -13.05 -7.27 -11.43
CA ASN A 184 -13.95 -7.30 -10.28
C ASN A 184 -13.31 -8.13 -9.15
N GLN A 185 -12.73 -7.44 -8.17
CA GLN A 185 -11.93 -8.05 -7.10
C GLN A 185 -12.58 -7.90 -5.72
N TRP A 186 -12.10 -8.68 -4.76
CA TRP A 186 -12.46 -8.55 -3.35
C TRP A 186 -11.54 -7.55 -2.64
N TYR A 187 -12.13 -6.76 -1.74
CA TYR A 187 -11.43 -5.77 -0.94
C TYR A 187 -11.85 -5.88 0.53
N PHE A 188 -10.93 -5.53 1.42
CA PHE A 188 -11.23 -5.31 2.84
C PHE A 188 -11.29 -3.81 3.12
N LYS A 189 -12.32 -3.36 3.85
CA LYS A 189 -12.49 -1.97 4.29
C LYS A 189 -11.56 -1.61 5.45
N ILE A 190 -10.25 -1.75 5.24
CA ILE A 190 -9.25 -1.32 6.21
C ILE A 190 -9.35 0.19 6.50
N THR A 191 -9.84 0.97 5.53
CA THR A 191 -10.09 2.41 5.65
C THR A 191 -11.10 2.77 6.74
N ASP A 192 -12.07 1.89 7.04
CA ASP A 192 -13.02 2.09 8.16
C ASP A 192 -12.29 2.06 9.52
N TYR A 193 -11.05 1.56 9.54
CA TYR A 193 -10.17 1.50 10.71
C TYR A 193 -8.99 2.47 10.63
N ALA A 194 -8.86 3.30 9.58
CA ALA A 194 -7.69 4.15 9.36
C ALA A 194 -7.42 5.10 10.55
N GLU A 195 -8.46 5.74 11.10
CA GLU A 195 -8.33 6.64 12.26
C GLU A 195 -7.83 5.91 13.51
N ARG A 196 -8.35 4.70 13.74
CA ARG A 196 -7.95 3.87 14.88
C ARG A 196 -6.52 3.39 14.71
N LEU A 197 -6.17 2.89 13.53
CA LEU A 197 -4.81 2.47 13.20
C LEU A 197 -3.82 3.62 13.44
N LEU A 198 -4.17 4.85 13.06
CA LEU A 198 -3.31 6.02 13.26
C LEU A 198 -3.21 6.44 14.74
N SER A 199 -4.33 6.53 15.45
CA SER A 199 -4.37 6.96 16.86
C SER A 199 -3.77 5.93 17.81
N ASP A 200 -4.01 4.64 17.59
CA ASP A 200 -3.49 3.55 18.42
C ASP A 200 -1.95 3.45 18.37
N MET A 201 -1.29 4.05 17.36
CA MET A 201 0.18 4.14 17.29
C MET A 201 0.79 4.83 18.51
N GLN A 202 0.07 5.75 19.16
CA GLN A 202 0.54 6.42 20.39
C GLN A 202 0.86 5.39 21.50
N GLN A 203 0.14 4.27 21.55
CA GLN A 203 0.35 3.22 22.55
C GLN A 203 1.66 2.42 22.32
N LEU A 204 2.22 2.54 21.10
CA LEU A 204 3.40 1.84 20.61
C LEU A 204 4.67 2.70 20.65
N GLU A 205 4.54 4.03 20.84
CA GLU A 205 5.69 4.94 20.94
C GLU A 205 6.62 4.54 22.09
N GLY A 206 7.93 4.57 21.83
CA GLY A 206 8.96 4.09 22.75
C GLY A 206 9.05 2.57 22.90
N LYS A 207 8.14 1.80 22.28
CA LYS A 207 8.20 0.31 22.22
C LYS A 207 8.49 -0.21 20.82
N TRP A 208 8.04 0.52 19.79
CA TRP A 208 8.29 0.22 18.39
C TRP A 208 9.35 1.17 17.82
N PRO A 209 10.10 0.76 16.78
CA PRO A 209 11.03 1.67 16.11
C PRO A 209 10.30 2.84 15.46
N ASP A 210 10.77 4.07 15.69
CA ASP A 210 10.15 5.30 15.16
C ASP A 210 10.05 5.30 13.63
N LYS A 211 11.02 4.67 12.95
CA LYS A 211 11.01 4.49 11.49
C LYS A 211 9.76 3.73 11.03
N VAL A 212 9.38 2.66 11.72
CA VAL A 212 8.19 1.85 11.37
C VAL A 212 6.92 2.65 11.58
N LEU A 213 6.80 3.35 12.72
CA LEU A 213 5.64 4.21 13.00
C LEU A 213 5.52 5.33 11.98
N THR A 214 6.63 5.98 11.62
CA THR A 214 6.65 7.06 10.62
C THR A 214 6.24 6.55 9.24
N MET A 215 6.75 5.39 8.80
CA MET A 215 6.34 4.77 7.54
C MET A 215 4.84 4.49 7.51
N GLN A 216 4.27 3.95 8.59
CA GLN A 216 2.82 3.68 8.64
C GLN A 216 1.98 4.97 8.68
N ARG A 217 2.42 6.02 9.40
CA ARG A 217 1.72 7.33 9.38
C ARG A 217 1.66 7.91 7.97
N ASN A 218 2.79 7.89 7.27
CA ASN A 218 2.88 8.39 5.90
C ASN A 218 2.05 7.52 4.94
N TRP A 219 2.01 6.21 5.15
CA TRP A 219 1.17 5.29 4.36
C TRP A 219 -0.33 5.54 4.54
N ILE A 220 -0.78 5.71 5.78
CA ILE A 220 -2.19 6.05 6.08
C ILE A 220 -2.52 7.44 5.52
N GLY A 221 -1.58 8.39 5.60
CA GLY A 221 -1.67 9.65 4.89
C GLY A 221 -2.90 10.49 5.26
N LYS A 222 -3.31 10.48 6.54
CA LYS A 222 -4.48 11.24 6.99
C LYS A 222 -4.29 12.72 6.67
N SER A 223 -5.22 13.26 5.91
CA SER A 223 -5.32 14.69 5.62
C SER A 223 -6.71 15.19 6.04
N THR A 224 -6.79 16.45 6.44
CA THR A 224 -8.06 17.14 6.69
C THR A 224 -8.23 18.20 5.60
N GLY A 225 -9.44 18.33 5.08
CA GLY A 225 -9.73 19.18 3.95
C GLY A 225 -11.22 19.45 3.82
N ALA A 226 -11.62 19.97 2.67
CA ALA A 226 -13.00 20.25 2.33
C ALA A 226 -13.40 19.62 1.00
N GLU A 227 -14.64 19.18 0.93
CA GLU A 227 -15.32 18.90 -0.34
C GLU A 227 -15.92 20.19 -0.89
N VAL A 228 -15.58 20.53 -2.12
CA VAL A 228 -16.06 21.75 -2.80
C VAL A 228 -16.81 21.35 -4.05
N LYS A 229 -18.00 21.92 -4.25
CA LYS A 229 -18.85 21.66 -5.41
C LYS A 229 -18.67 22.74 -6.47
N PHE A 230 -18.23 22.35 -7.64
CA PHE A 230 -18.10 23.20 -8.82
C PHE A 230 -19.22 22.89 -9.81
N GLN A 231 -19.94 23.92 -10.24
CA GLN A 231 -20.89 23.78 -11.33
C GLN A 231 -20.10 23.72 -12.65
N ILE A 232 -20.41 22.76 -13.52
CA ILE A 232 -19.83 22.70 -14.87
C ILE A 232 -20.88 23.19 -15.87
N GLU A 233 -20.44 23.98 -16.86
CA GLU A 233 -21.31 24.41 -17.95
C GLU A 233 -21.91 23.22 -18.69
N GLU A 234 -23.22 23.31 -18.98
CA GLU A 234 -23.97 22.27 -19.69
C GLU A 234 -24.04 20.91 -18.97
N ARG A 235 -23.68 20.87 -17.69
CA ARG A 235 -23.89 19.73 -16.80
C ARG A 235 -24.90 20.10 -15.73
N ALA A 236 -25.90 19.24 -15.49
CA ALA A 236 -26.90 19.49 -14.46
C ALA A 236 -26.32 19.32 -13.05
N GLU A 237 -25.56 18.24 -12.85
CA GLU A 237 -24.96 17.92 -11.56
C GLU A 237 -23.62 18.65 -11.37
N PRO A 238 -23.32 19.17 -10.17
CA PRO A 238 -22.01 19.71 -9.86
C PRO A 238 -20.97 18.57 -9.74
N VAL A 239 -19.71 18.91 -9.96
CA VAL A 239 -18.57 18.04 -9.64
C VAL A 239 -18.07 18.39 -8.26
N THR A 240 -17.92 17.39 -7.41
CA THR A 240 -17.32 17.55 -6.08
C THR A 240 -15.83 17.27 -6.21
N ILE A 241 -14.99 18.15 -5.66
CA ILE A 241 -13.53 17.95 -5.55
C ILE A 241 -13.14 17.98 -4.08
N TYR A 242 -12.03 17.31 -3.72
CA TYR A 242 -11.45 17.38 -2.39
C TYR A 242 -10.17 18.21 -2.42
N THR A 243 -10.03 19.13 -1.46
CA THR A 243 -8.81 19.91 -1.27
C THR A 243 -8.44 19.97 0.21
N THR A 244 -7.15 19.83 0.52
CA THR A 244 -6.61 20.09 1.87
C THR A 244 -6.35 21.57 2.13
N ARG A 245 -6.48 22.41 1.09
CA ARG A 245 -6.28 23.87 1.11
C ARG A 245 -7.53 24.61 0.64
N PRO A 246 -8.65 24.57 1.37
CA PRO A 246 -9.85 25.32 1.01
C PRO A 246 -9.66 26.86 1.10
N ASP A 247 -8.69 27.31 1.89
CA ASP A 247 -8.25 28.70 2.00
C ASP A 247 -7.82 29.30 0.66
N THR A 248 -7.27 28.48 -0.24
CA THR A 248 -6.74 28.94 -1.54
C THR A 248 -7.77 28.95 -2.67
N LEU A 249 -9.06 28.70 -2.38
CA LEU A 249 -10.12 28.51 -3.38
C LEU A 249 -10.35 29.72 -4.31
N TYR A 250 -10.08 30.95 -3.84
CA TYR A 250 -10.10 32.16 -4.68
C TYR A 250 -8.97 32.18 -5.74
N GLY A 251 -7.92 31.41 -5.53
CA GLY A 251 -6.75 31.26 -6.40
C GLY A 251 -6.92 30.18 -7.46
N ALA A 252 -8.03 29.45 -7.45
CA ALA A 252 -8.29 28.42 -8.45
C ALA A 252 -8.52 29.05 -9.82
N THR A 253 -7.56 28.86 -10.75
CA THR A 253 -7.59 29.46 -12.10
C THR A 253 -7.97 28.47 -13.19
N PHE A 254 -7.92 27.16 -12.91
CA PHE A 254 -8.40 26.09 -13.80
C PHE A 254 -8.77 24.85 -12.97
N MET A 255 -9.46 23.92 -13.61
CA MET A 255 -9.78 22.59 -13.06
C MET A 255 -9.06 21.53 -13.87
N VAL A 256 -8.57 20.48 -13.21
CA VAL A 256 -7.98 19.33 -13.89
C VAL A 256 -8.72 18.05 -13.52
N VAL A 257 -9.12 17.29 -14.53
CA VAL A 257 -9.71 15.95 -14.38
C VAL A 257 -8.70 14.89 -14.84
N ALA A 258 -8.70 13.74 -14.18
CA ALA A 258 -7.89 12.61 -14.60
C ALA A 258 -8.33 12.17 -16.01
N VAL A 259 -7.39 12.11 -16.95
CA VAL A 259 -7.65 11.76 -18.36
C VAL A 259 -8.34 10.40 -18.54
N ASP A 260 -8.14 9.49 -17.60
CA ASP A 260 -8.69 8.14 -17.56
C ASP A 260 -9.98 8.00 -16.72
N SER A 261 -10.52 9.12 -16.22
CA SER A 261 -11.78 9.15 -15.48
C SER A 261 -13.02 9.10 -16.39
N GLU A 262 -14.12 8.58 -15.84
CA GLU A 262 -15.44 8.65 -16.48
C GLU A 262 -15.89 10.09 -16.69
N LEU A 263 -15.55 10.99 -15.76
CA LEU A 263 -15.84 12.42 -15.86
C LEU A 263 -15.16 13.06 -17.08
N ALA A 264 -13.87 12.77 -17.32
CA ALA A 264 -13.19 13.31 -18.51
C ALA A 264 -13.86 12.85 -19.81
N ARG A 265 -14.27 11.58 -19.87
CA ARG A 265 -15.03 11.00 -20.99
C ARG A 265 -16.40 11.63 -21.17
N GLU A 266 -17.11 11.93 -20.09
CA GLU A 266 -18.39 12.64 -20.11
C GLU A 266 -18.23 14.06 -20.66
N LEU A 267 -17.23 14.80 -20.16
CA LEU A 267 -17.01 16.21 -20.49
C LEU A 267 -16.59 16.45 -21.93
N VAL A 268 -15.79 15.54 -22.50
CA VAL A 268 -15.28 15.68 -23.87
C VAL A 268 -16.29 15.26 -24.93
N LYS A 269 -17.30 14.45 -24.57
CA LYS A 269 -18.25 13.85 -25.50
C LYS A 269 -18.96 14.91 -26.36
N GLY A 270 -18.93 14.72 -27.68
CA GLY A 270 -19.61 15.58 -28.66
C GLY A 270 -18.92 16.92 -28.90
N ARG A 271 -17.62 17.04 -28.56
CA ARG A 271 -16.82 18.26 -28.76
C ARG A 271 -15.77 18.09 -29.84
N SER A 272 -15.32 19.22 -30.38
CA SER A 272 -14.31 19.22 -31.46
C SER A 272 -13.01 18.56 -31.03
N ILE A 273 -12.68 18.66 -29.74
CA ILE A 273 -11.44 18.15 -29.15
C ILE A 273 -11.44 16.63 -28.86
N GLU A 274 -12.58 15.94 -29.04
CA GLU A 274 -12.72 14.50 -28.74
C GLU A 274 -11.68 13.62 -29.46
N PRO A 275 -11.36 13.81 -30.75
CA PRO A 275 -10.33 13.02 -31.43
C PRO A 275 -8.90 13.26 -30.90
N GLU A 276 -8.56 14.48 -30.49
CA GLU A 276 -7.27 14.75 -29.84
C GLU A 276 -7.22 14.18 -28.43
N PHE A 277 -8.34 14.21 -27.70
CA PHE A 277 -8.46 13.59 -26.39
C PHE A 277 -8.21 12.08 -26.46
N ASP A 278 -8.78 11.39 -27.45
CA ASP A 278 -8.56 9.96 -27.65
C ASP A 278 -7.10 9.61 -27.89
N LYS A 279 -6.42 10.39 -28.74
CA LYS A 279 -4.98 10.23 -28.98
C LYS A 279 -4.17 10.47 -27.71
N TYR A 280 -4.53 11.49 -26.94
CA TYR A 280 -3.86 11.79 -25.68
C TYR A 280 -4.07 10.67 -24.66
N PHE A 281 -5.32 10.22 -24.46
CA PHE A 281 -5.68 9.09 -23.62
C PHE A 281 -4.91 7.82 -23.99
N ASP A 282 -4.80 7.50 -25.28
CA ASP A 282 -4.04 6.34 -25.76
C ASP A 282 -2.54 6.46 -25.53
N SER A 283 -1.98 7.67 -25.56
CA SER A 283 -0.57 7.91 -25.26
C SER A 283 -0.23 7.74 -23.77
N VAL A 284 -1.21 7.95 -22.89
CA VAL A 284 -1.00 7.95 -21.43
C VAL A 284 -1.47 6.68 -20.73
N LYS A 285 -2.37 5.90 -21.32
CA LYS A 285 -2.91 4.67 -20.70
C LYS A 285 -1.88 3.58 -20.37
N ALA A 286 -0.70 3.63 -20.99
CA ALA A 286 0.38 2.66 -20.79
C ALA A 286 1.41 3.15 -19.75
N ILE A 287 1.27 4.37 -19.25
CA ILE A 287 2.22 4.97 -18.30
C ILE A 287 1.83 4.55 -16.89
N SER A 288 2.81 4.19 -16.07
CA SER A 288 2.57 3.85 -14.67
C SER A 288 2.15 5.07 -13.84
N ASP A 289 1.39 4.87 -12.77
CA ASP A 289 0.98 5.96 -11.87
C ASP A 289 2.19 6.71 -11.28
N ILE A 290 3.31 6.02 -11.07
CA ILE A 290 4.54 6.62 -10.54
C ILE A 290 5.18 7.53 -11.58
N ASP A 291 5.28 7.08 -12.83
CA ASP A 291 5.80 7.92 -13.90
C ASP A 291 4.90 9.13 -14.15
N ARG A 292 3.57 8.96 -14.02
CA ARG A 292 2.58 10.06 -14.08
C ARG A 292 2.79 11.09 -12.98
N LEU A 293 3.11 10.65 -11.77
CA LEU A 293 3.35 11.52 -10.61
C LEU A 293 4.77 12.07 -10.53
N SER A 294 5.71 11.59 -11.35
CA SER A 294 7.10 12.05 -11.37
C SER A 294 7.20 13.56 -11.61
N MET A 295 8.05 14.22 -10.83
CA MET A 295 8.37 15.64 -11.00
C MET A 295 9.27 15.90 -12.22
N GLU A 296 10.02 14.89 -12.68
CA GLU A 296 10.90 15.01 -13.85
C GLU A 296 10.13 14.93 -15.18
N ARG A 297 8.90 14.40 -15.13
CA ARG A 297 8.06 14.25 -16.32
C ARG A 297 7.50 15.62 -16.72
N LYS A 298 7.69 15.97 -18.00
CA LYS A 298 7.06 17.14 -18.59
C LYS A 298 5.55 17.06 -18.45
N LYS A 299 4.94 18.08 -17.84
CA LYS A 299 3.47 18.16 -17.68
C LYS A 299 2.79 18.28 -19.05
N THR A 300 1.75 17.48 -19.25
CA THR A 300 0.97 17.43 -20.50
C THR A 300 -0.52 17.48 -20.17
N GLY A 301 -1.34 18.02 -21.06
CA GLY A 301 -2.79 18.04 -20.86
C GLY A 301 -3.53 18.56 -22.08
N ILE A 302 -4.85 18.38 -22.07
CA ILE A 302 -5.74 18.79 -23.15
C ILE A 302 -6.91 19.59 -22.59
N PHE A 303 -7.18 20.75 -23.19
CA PHE A 303 -8.32 21.58 -22.82
C PHE A 303 -9.61 20.94 -23.32
N LEU A 304 -10.60 20.74 -22.46
CA LEU A 304 -11.82 20.01 -22.79
C LEU A 304 -12.93 20.87 -23.42
N GLU A 305 -12.65 22.13 -23.78
CA GLU A 305 -13.67 23.08 -24.24
C GLU A 305 -14.86 23.18 -23.26
N ARG A 306 -14.54 23.09 -21.96
CA ARG A 306 -15.48 23.24 -20.84
C ARG A 306 -14.94 24.19 -19.81
N TYR A 307 -15.88 24.81 -19.10
CA TYR A 307 -15.59 25.65 -17.96
C TYR A 307 -16.35 25.16 -16.74
N ALA A 308 -15.68 25.23 -15.60
CA ALA A 308 -16.29 25.14 -14.29
C ALA A 308 -16.52 26.56 -13.75
N ILE A 309 -17.49 26.71 -12.87
CA ILE A 309 -17.77 27.95 -12.15
C ILE A 309 -17.17 27.83 -10.76
N ASN A 310 -16.25 28.73 -10.44
CA ASN A 310 -15.66 28.80 -9.11
C ASN A 310 -16.73 29.28 -8.10
N PRO A 311 -17.04 28.49 -7.05
CA PRO A 311 -18.19 28.76 -6.18
C PRO A 311 -18.02 29.98 -5.27
N VAL A 312 -16.80 30.48 -5.04
CA VAL A 312 -16.58 31.62 -4.12
C VAL A 312 -16.56 32.97 -4.80
N ASN A 313 -16.32 33.03 -6.10
CA ASN A 313 -16.23 34.28 -6.86
C ASN A 313 -17.05 34.29 -8.17
N GLY A 314 -17.66 33.16 -8.56
CA GLY A 314 -18.46 33.03 -9.78
C GLY A 314 -17.67 33.05 -11.08
N GLU A 315 -16.34 33.03 -11.03
CA GLU A 315 -15.50 33.08 -12.23
C GLU A 315 -15.57 31.77 -13.03
N ARG A 316 -15.49 31.91 -14.35
CA ARG A 316 -15.41 30.78 -15.29
C ARG A 316 -13.95 30.34 -15.41
N ILE A 317 -13.65 29.11 -15.03
CA ILE A 317 -12.30 28.53 -15.08
C ILE A 317 -12.26 27.35 -16.07
N PRO A 318 -11.26 27.24 -16.96
CA PRO A 318 -11.19 26.19 -17.96
C PRO A 318 -10.94 24.82 -17.32
N ILE A 319 -11.51 23.77 -17.91
CA ILE A 319 -11.31 22.37 -17.49
C ILE A 319 -10.33 21.68 -18.43
N TRP A 320 -9.29 21.07 -17.87
CA TRP A 320 -8.26 20.31 -18.58
C TRP A 320 -8.30 18.84 -18.18
N ALA A 321 -7.97 17.95 -19.11
CA ALA A 321 -7.63 16.57 -18.78
C ALA A 321 -6.12 16.38 -18.79
N SER A 322 -5.59 15.70 -17.77
CA SER A 322 -4.14 15.47 -17.64
C SER A 322 -3.82 14.13 -16.99
N ASP A 323 -2.58 13.69 -17.16
CA ASP A 323 -2.01 12.50 -16.55
C ASP A 323 -1.52 12.71 -15.11
N TYR A 324 -1.24 13.93 -14.64
CA TYR A 324 -0.76 14.14 -13.27
C TYR A 324 -1.85 14.05 -12.18
N VAL A 325 -3.12 13.99 -12.58
CA VAL A 325 -4.27 13.69 -11.70
C VAL A 325 -4.65 12.23 -11.87
N LEU A 326 -4.83 11.50 -10.77
CA LEU A 326 -5.17 10.08 -10.77
C LEU A 326 -6.67 9.89 -10.51
N ALA A 327 -7.33 9.04 -11.30
CA ALA A 327 -8.77 8.78 -11.17
C ALA A 327 -9.15 8.13 -9.83
N ASP A 328 -8.24 7.35 -9.24
CA ASP A 328 -8.45 6.64 -7.97
C ASP A 328 -8.18 7.52 -6.73
N TYR A 329 -7.72 8.77 -6.91
CA TYR A 329 -7.45 9.70 -5.81
C TYR A 329 -8.54 10.78 -5.70
N GLY A 330 -9.15 10.87 -4.52
CA GLY A 330 -10.27 11.78 -4.27
C GLY A 330 -11.46 11.46 -5.19
N THR A 331 -11.89 12.46 -5.97
CA THR A 331 -12.99 12.33 -6.94
C THR A 331 -12.51 12.23 -8.39
N GLY A 332 -11.19 12.07 -8.62
CA GLY A 332 -10.60 12.08 -9.96
C GLY A 332 -10.58 13.46 -10.62
N ALA A 333 -10.85 14.52 -9.86
CA ALA A 333 -10.81 15.91 -10.29
C ALA A 333 -10.26 16.80 -9.16
N ILE A 334 -9.51 17.83 -9.54
CA ILE A 334 -8.94 18.82 -8.61
C ILE A 334 -9.22 20.24 -9.10
N MET A 335 -9.34 21.17 -8.14
CA MET A 335 -9.13 22.58 -8.42
C MET A 335 -7.63 22.83 -8.48
N ALA A 336 -7.15 23.58 -9.47
CA ALA A 336 -5.74 23.89 -9.56
C ALA A 336 -5.47 25.32 -9.09
N VAL A 337 -4.55 25.47 -8.13
CA VAL A 337 -4.15 26.76 -7.56
C VAL A 337 -2.65 26.98 -7.74
N PRO A 338 -2.23 27.46 -8.92
CA PRO A 338 -0.81 27.52 -9.29
C PRO A 338 0.09 28.27 -8.31
N ALA A 339 -0.40 29.31 -7.64
CA ALA A 339 0.43 30.07 -6.72
C ALA A 339 0.82 29.29 -5.44
N HIS A 340 0.08 28.21 -5.12
CA HIS A 340 0.16 27.53 -3.83
C HIS A 340 0.32 26.00 -3.95
N ASP A 341 0.36 25.42 -5.16
CA ASP A 341 0.74 24.03 -5.42
C ASP A 341 1.74 23.98 -6.59
N GLN A 342 2.91 23.39 -6.36
CA GLN A 342 3.99 23.35 -7.36
C GLN A 342 3.61 22.54 -8.61
N ARG A 343 2.81 21.47 -8.48
CA ARG A 343 2.40 20.66 -9.64
C ARG A 343 1.44 21.45 -10.52
N ASP A 344 0.54 22.21 -9.89
CA ASP A 344 -0.36 23.13 -10.58
C ASP A 344 0.41 24.27 -11.24
N LEU A 345 1.46 24.79 -10.59
CA LEU A 345 2.34 25.82 -11.13
C LEU A 345 3.11 25.35 -12.36
N ASP A 346 3.71 24.16 -12.29
CA ASP A 346 4.43 23.54 -13.39
C ASP A 346 3.50 23.26 -14.58
N PHE A 347 2.27 22.81 -14.30
CA PHE A 347 1.25 22.61 -15.33
C PHE A 347 0.79 23.95 -15.93
N ALA A 348 0.53 24.97 -15.10
CA ALA A 348 0.15 26.28 -15.54
C ALA A 348 1.21 26.90 -16.45
N ARG A 349 2.49 26.74 -16.09
CA ARG A 349 3.63 27.16 -16.91
C ARG A 349 3.66 26.43 -18.25
N ALA A 350 3.47 25.12 -18.25
CA ALA A 350 3.51 24.30 -19.45
C ALA A 350 2.35 24.57 -20.42
N MET A 351 1.17 24.92 -19.88
CA MET A 351 -0.06 25.18 -20.65
C MET A 351 -0.38 26.68 -20.81
N ASN A 352 0.50 27.57 -20.34
CA ASN A 352 0.32 29.02 -20.34
C ASN A 352 -1.00 29.48 -19.69
N LEU A 353 -1.26 28.98 -18.48
CA LEU A 353 -2.46 29.27 -17.69
C LEU A 353 -2.20 30.36 -16.63
N PRO A 354 -3.25 31.08 -16.18
CA PRO A 354 -3.09 32.14 -15.19
C PRO A 354 -2.59 31.63 -13.85
N VAL A 355 -1.68 32.39 -13.24
CA VAL A 355 -1.22 32.21 -11.86
C VAL A 355 -1.80 33.35 -11.02
N ARG A 356 -2.50 33.00 -9.92
CA ARG A 356 -3.11 33.98 -9.02
C ARG A 356 -2.71 33.68 -7.58
N THR A 357 -1.99 34.62 -6.99
CA THR A 357 -1.62 34.58 -5.57
C THR A 357 -2.80 35.08 -4.74
N VAL A 358 -3.24 34.27 -3.78
CA VAL A 358 -4.37 34.59 -2.88
C VAL A 358 -4.03 34.50 -1.41
N VAL A 359 -2.95 33.79 -1.07
CA VAL A 359 -2.36 33.79 0.26
C VAL A 359 -1.08 34.60 0.21
N LYS A 360 -0.95 35.60 1.07
CA LYS A 360 0.26 36.42 1.12
C LYS A 360 1.30 35.69 1.97
N THR A 361 2.51 35.54 1.43
CA THR A 361 3.66 35.00 2.16
C THR A 361 4.87 35.93 2.00
N ASP A 362 5.92 35.71 2.78
CA ASP A 362 7.19 36.45 2.66
C ASP A 362 8.04 36.00 1.45
N ALA A 363 7.58 35.00 0.71
CA ALA A 363 8.25 34.47 -0.48
C ALA A 363 7.96 35.31 -1.73
N GLU A 364 8.84 35.18 -2.72
CA GLU A 364 8.75 35.88 -4.00
C GLU A 364 7.52 35.42 -4.80
N ASP A 365 6.89 36.33 -5.56
CA ASP A 365 5.63 36.07 -6.27
C ASP A 365 5.75 34.83 -7.16
N PRO A 366 4.94 33.76 -6.93
CA PRO A 366 4.94 32.54 -7.73
C PRO A 366 4.80 32.76 -9.24
N ALA A 367 4.11 33.82 -9.65
CA ALA A 367 3.97 34.18 -11.06
C ALA A 367 5.31 34.56 -11.72
N THR A 368 6.32 34.92 -10.91
CA THR A 368 7.66 35.32 -11.35
C THR A 368 8.73 34.31 -10.98
N SER A 369 8.70 33.79 -9.74
CA SER A 369 9.71 32.87 -9.21
C SER A 369 9.56 31.45 -9.77
N TRP A 370 8.35 31.08 -10.21
CA TRP A 370 7.98 29.69 -10.55
C TRP A 370 8.20 28.70 -9.40
N ILE A 371 8.16 29.21 -8.17
CA ILE A 371 8.18 28.45 -6.93
C ILE A 371 6.85 28.73 -6.22
N ALA A 372 6.07 27.67 -5.99
CA ALA A 372 4.81 27.79 -5.27
C ALA A 372 5.07 28.15 -3.80
N THR A 373 4.18 28.95 -3.23
CA THR A 373 4.31 29.38 -1.83
C THR A 373 3.73 28.34 -0.89
N ASP A 374 4.57 27.80 -0.01
CA ASP A 374 4.24 26.79 0.98
C ASP A 374 4.07 27.42 2.37
N GLY A 375 2.89 27.99 2.64
CA GLY A 375 2.57 28.52 3.96
C GLY A 375 1.08 28.69 4.22
N GLU A 376 0.71 28.69 5.51
CA GLU A 376 -0.62 29.13 6.00
C GLU A 376 -0.68 30.66 6.09
N GLY A 377 -0.12 31.37 5.11
CA GLY A 377 0.00 32.84 5.14
C GLY A 377 -1.31 33.58 5.43
N GLU A 378 -1.20 34.87 5.77
CA GLU A 378 -2.35 35.72 6.13
C GLU A 378 -3.28 36.04 4.97
#